data_AF-A0A7C5ZKG9-F1
#
_entry.id   AF-A0A7C5ZKG9-F1
#
_cell.length_a   1.000
_cell.length_b   1.000
_cell.length_c   1.000
_cell.angle_alpha   90.00
_cell.angle_beta   90.00
_cell.angle_gamma   90.00
#
_symmetry.space_group_name_H-M   'P 1'
#
loop_
_entity.id
_entity.type
_entity.pdbx_description
1 polymer ?
#
loop_
_entity_poly.entity_id
_entity_poly.type
_entity_poly.pdbx_seq_one_letter_code
_entity_poly.pdbx_strand_id
1 'polypeptide(L)'
;TDTHLARTLEVARGLRVLAQEPTETLCSYICSAANSVDRISAAVGYLAQELGEPIGALDGATYFAFPSLERLATMRKEHFEESGLGFRGEHLRDVARQLIERPPDWERLRSATHDEAREALAGMRWVGLKIADCVCLFALGHDDAVPIDTHVWALAKRIFRSEIRTRSLTPATYRLIDRLFSERYGRWAGWAQEYLYHWRRQTMASAERGGQPSGP
;
A
#
# COMPACT_ATOMS: atom_id res chain seq x y z
N THR A 1 -6.89 -14.99 -21.05
CA THR A 1 -6.48 -16.40 -20.90
C THR A 1 -6.27 -16.80 -19.45
N ASP A 2 -5.99 -15.87 -18.54
CA ASP A 2 -5.98 -16.16 -17.10
C ASP A 2 -7.41 -16.27 -16.52
N THR A 3 -7.80 -17.46 -16.07
CA THR A 3 -9.14 -17.71 -15.51
C THR A 3 -9.34 -17.13 -14.11
N HIS A 4 -8.28 -16.88 -13.34
CA HIS A 4 -8.37 -16.19 -12.06
C HIS A 4 -8.67 -14.71 -12.28
N LEU A 5 -7.90 -14.04 -13.14
CA LEU A 5 -8.08 -12.62 -13.44
C LEU A 5 -9.39 -12.36 -14.21
N ALA A 6 -9.78 -13.23 -15.14
CA ALA A 6 -11.02 -13.04 -15.91
C ALA A 6 -12.26 -12.88 -15.00
N ARG A 7 -12.34 -13.67 -13.93
CA ARG A 7 -13.45 -13.60 -12.95
C ARG A 7 -13.45 -12.30 -12.14
N THR A 8 -12.28 -11.72 -11.89
CA THR A 8 -12.18 -10.49 -11.07
C THR A 8 -12.49 -9.24 -11.88
N LEU A 9 -12.21 -9.24 -13.20
CA LEU A 9 -12.47 -8.12 -14.10
C LEU A 9 -13.97 -7.78 -14.20
N GLU A 10 -14.85 -8.78 -14.12
CA GLU A 10 -16.31 -8.55 -14.13
C GLU A 10 -16.80 -7.92 -12.83
N VAL A 11 -16.29 -8.39 -11.69
CA VAL A 11 -16.73 -7.97 -10.35
C VAL A 11 -16.16 -6.60 -9.96
N ALA A 12 -14.93 -6.30 -10.36
CA ALA A 12 -14.24 -5.05 -10.04
C ALA A 12 -14.17 -4.09 -11.24
N ARG A 13 -15.17 -4.15 -12.14
CA ARG A 13 -15.21 -3.30 -13.32
C ARG A 13 -15.17 -1.83 -12.91
N GLY A 14 -14.19 -1.10 -13.42
CA GLY A 14 -13.99 0.32 -13.11
C GLY A 14 -12.94 0.59 -12.03
N LEU A 15 -12.29 -0.44 -11.48
CA LEU A 15 -11.11 -0.27 -10.63
C LEU A 15 -10.03 0.52 -11.37
N ARG A 16 -9.52 1.57 -10.72
CA ARG A 16 -8.39 2.38 -11.20
C ARG A 16 -7.35 2.49 -10.10
N VAL A 17 -6.09 2.37 -10.49
CA VAL A 17 -4.96 2.73 -9.63
C VAL A 17 -4.85 4.26 -9.64
N LEU A 18 -4.83 4.87 -8.46
CA LEU A 18 -4.68 6.32 -8.33
C LEU A 18 -3.21 6.72 -8.51
N ALA A 19 -2.98 7.95 -8.99
CA ALA A 19 -1.67 8.58 -9.02
C ALA A 19 -1.58 9.59 -7.88
N GLN A 20 -1.23 9.12 -6.69
CA GLN A 20 -1.20 9.93 -5.47
C GLN A 20 0.14 10.69 -5.31
N GLU A 21 0.16 11.67 -4.41
CA GLU A 21 1.39 12.38 -4.06
C GLU A 21 2.34 11.40 -3.31
N PRO A 22 3.61 11.25 -3.74
CA PRO A 22 4.50 10.21 -3.21
C PRO A 22 4.80 10.30 -1.72
N THR A 23 4.93 11.51 -1.17
CA THR A 23 5.26 11.74 0.24
C THR A 23 4.12 11.30 1.15
N GLU A 24 2.91 11.76 0.87
CA GLU A 24 1.67 11.35 1.55
C GLU A 24 1.44 9.85 1.41
N THR A 25 1.69 9.29 0.22
CA THR A 25 1.55 7.85 -0.03
C THR A 25 2.49 7.05 0.86
N LEU A 26 3.78 7.42 0.90
CA LEU A 26 4.78 6.77 1.73
C LEU A 26 4.40 6.85 3.22
N CYS A 27 4.10 8.04 3.72
CA CYS A 27 3.70 8.26 5.11
C CYS A 27 2.43 7.49 5.49
N SER A 28 1.44 7.43 4.59
CA SER A 28 0.21 6.65 4.79
C SER A 28 0.48 5.15 4.84
N TYR A 29 1.39 4.63 4.02
CA TYR A 29 1.75 3.21 4.07
C TYR A 29 2.63 2.84 5.27
N ILE A 30 3.39 3.77 5.86
CA ILE A 30 4.01 3.55 7.18
C ILE A 30 2.94 3.28 8.26
N CYS A 31 1.83 4.01 8.20
CA CYS A 31 0.67 3.79 9.10
C CYS A 31 -0.01 2.43 8.88
N SER A 32 0.17 1.84 7.68
CA SER A 32 -0.51 0.59 7.28
C SER A 32 0.12 -0.70 7.82
N ALA A 33 1.37 -0.65 8.29
CA ALA A 33 2.11 -1.85 8.65
C ALA A 33 1.38 -2.69 9.71
N ALA A 34 0.97 -3.93 9.39
CA ALA A 34 0.20 -4.80 10.30
C ALA A 34 -1.03 -4.09 10.93
N ASN A 35 -1.81 -3.37 10.12
CA ASN A 35 -2.98 -2.62 10.55
C ASN A 35 -4.21 -2.92 9.67
N SER A 36 -5.41 -2.48 10.06
CA SER A 36 -6.63 -2.60 9.24
C SER A 36 -6.94 -1.28 8.52
N VAL A 37 -7.61 -1.37 7.36
CA VAL A 37 -7.98 -0.19 6.56
C VAL A 37 -8.72 0.85 7.40
N ASP A 38 -9.74 0.45 8.17
CA ASP A 38 -10.53 1.37 8.98
C ASP A 38 -9.68 2.13 10.01
N ARG A 39 -8.73 1.45 10.67
CA ARG A 39 -7.82 2.08 11.64
C ARG A 39 -6.81 3.00 10.97
N ILE A 40 -6.33 2.63 9.78
CA ILE A 40 -5.44 3.48 9.00
C ILE A 40 -6.16 4.75 8.58
N SER A 41 -7.37 4.63 8.03
CA SER A 41 -8.19 5.77 7.62
C SER A 41 -8.52 6.70 8.79
N ALA A 42 -8.88 6.14 9.95
CA ALA A 42 -9.12 6.92 11.15
C ALA A 42 -7.84 7.65 11.63
N ALA A 43 -6.70 6.95 11.65
CA ALA A 43 -5.42 7.54 12.05
C ALA A 43 -4.99 8.68 11.11
N VAL A 44 -5.02 8.46 9.79
CA VAL A 44 -4.66 9.49 8.80
C VAL A 44 -5.61 10.67 8.88
N GLY A 45 -6.92 10.43 9.06
CA GLY A 45 -7.92 11.47 9.26
C GLY A 45 -7.67 12.31 10.52
N TYR A 46 -7.36 11.66 11.65
CA TYR A 46 -6.97 12.35 12.88
C TYR A 46 -5.72 13.20 12.67
N LEU A 47 -4.69 12.65 12.01
CA LEU A 47 -3.45 13.40 11.76
C LEU A 47 -3.70 14.63 10.88
N ALA A 48 -4.51 14.51 9.83
CA ALA A 48 -4.89 15.65 8.99
C ALA A 48 -5.63 16.71 9.81
N GLN A 49 -6.58 16.33 10.66
CA GLN A 49 -7.34 17.27 11.49
C GLN A 49 -6.47 17.99 12.54
N GLU A 50 -5.57 17.28 13.21
CA GLU A 50 -4.78 17.84 14.32
C GLU A 50 -3.49 18.53 13.87
N LEU A 51 -2.90 18.09 12.76
CA LEU A 51 -1.57 18.52 12.34
C LEU A 51 -1.54 19.11 10.93
N GLY A 52 -2.63 18.99 10.16
CA GLY A 52 -2.76 19.53 8.81
C GLY A 52 -3.32 20.95 8.78
N GLU A 53 -3.08 21.64 7.68
CA GLU A 53 -3.61 22.98 7.44
C GLU A 53 -5.05 22.89 6.88
N PRO A 54 -5.97 23.78 7.30
CA PRO A 54 -7.33 23.80 6.77
C PRO A 54 -7.32 24.17 5.27
N ILE A 55 -7.99 23.37 4.45
CA ILE A 55 -8.16 23.63 3.01
C ILE A 55 -9.44 24.42 2.76
N GLY A 56 -10.53 24.05 3.45
CA GLY A 56 -11.85 24.65 3.26
C GLY A 56 -12.95 23.89 3.99
N ALA A 57 -14.17 24.41 3.91
CA ALA A 57 -15.35 23.77 4.51
C ALA A 57 -16.41 23.46 3.45
N LEU A 58 -16.99 22.27 3.55
CA LEU A 58 -18.08 21.80 2.68
C LEU A 58 -19.07 20.99 3.53
N ASP A 59 -20.37 21.23 3.35
CA ASP A 59 -21.45 20.52 4.04
C ASP A 59 -21.31 20.49 5.58
N GLY A 60 -20.79 21.57 6.16
CA GLY A 60 -20.61 21.70 7.61
C GLY A 60 -19.38 20.98 8.17
N ALA A 61 -18.53 20.38 7.34
CA ALA A 61 -17.27 19.79 7.72
C ALA A 61 -16.07 20.61 7.19
N THR A 62 -15.07 20.83 8.04
CA THR A 62 -13.77 21.40 7.63
C THR A 62 -12.86 20.26 7.17
N TYR A 63 -12.25 20.44 6.00
CA TYR A 63 -11.29 19.52 5.42
C TYR A 63 -9.89 20.08 5.61
N PHE A 64 -8.96 19.19 5.96
CA PHE A 64 -7.58 19.52 6.25
C PHE A 64 -6.66 18.78 5.29
N ALA A 65 -5.54 19.41 4.95
CA ALA A 65 -4.49 18.78 4.17
C ALA A 65 -3.82 17.68 4.97
N PHE A 66 -3.18 16.75 4.27
CA PHE A 66 -2.24 15.85 4.92
C PHE A 66 -1.12 16.68 5.60
N PRO A 67 -0.68 16.32 6.82
CA PRO A 67 0.30 17.14 7.54
C PRO A 67 1.63 17.25 6.81
N SER A 68 2.29 18.41 6.93
CA SER A 68 3.63 18.58 6.38
C SER A 68 4.64 17.68 7.09
N LEU A 69 5.78 17.42 6.44
CA LEU A 69 6.85 16.63 7.04
C LEU A 69 7.36 17.24 8.35
N GLU A 70 7.43 18.58 8.45
CA GLU A 70 7.86 19.29 9.65
C GLU A 70 6.91 19.04 10.83
N ARG A 71 5.59 19.01 10.55
CA ARG A 71 4.56 18.68 11.55
C ARG A 71 4.68 17.22 11.98
N LEU A 72 4.85 16.29 11.03
CA LEU A 72 5.05 14.87 11.35
C LEU A 72 6.36 14.61 12.13
N ALA A 73 7.44 15.30 11.79
CA ALA A 73 8.75 15.15 12.43
C ALA A 73 8.79 15.63 13.89
N THR A 74 7.82 16.45 14.29
CA THR A 74 7.66 17.00 15.65
C THR A 74 6.55 16.33 16.46
N MET A 75 5.92 15.28 15.94
CA MET A 75 4.88 14.54 16.67
C MET A 75 5.38 14.07 18.04
N ARG A 76 4.60 14.43 19.05
CA ARG A 76 4.72 13.92 20.43
C ARG A 76 3.98 12.60 20.61
N LYS A 77 4.24 11.93 21.73
CA LYS A 77 3.68 10.61 22.07
C LYS A 77 2.16 10.61 22.10
N GLU A 78 1.57 11.71 22.56
CA GLU A 78 0.11 11.87 22.67
C GLU A 78 -0.56 11.70 21.29
N HIS A 79 0.01 12.28 20.23
CA HIS A 79 -0.52 12.09 18.87
C HIS A 79 -0.49 10.63 18.43
N PHE A 80 0.49 9.83 18.88
CA PHE A 80 0.59 8.41 18.53
C PHE A 80 -0.49 7.58 19.21
N GLU A 81 -0.82 7.93 20.44
CA GLU A 81 -1.82 7.27 21.26
C GLU A 81 -3.24 7.64 20.79
N GLU A 82 -3.51 8.93 20.59
CA GLU A 82 -4.81 9.44 20.17
C GLU A 82 -5.16 9.05 18.72
N SER A 83 -4.18 9.03 17.81
CA SER A 83 -4.39 8.50 16.45
C SER A 83 -4.57 6.98 16.40
N GLY A 84 -4.24 6.26 17.48
CA GLY A 84 -4.24 4.80 17.51
C GLY A 84 -3.08 4.14 16.74
N LEU A 85 -2.07 4.91 16.31
CA LEU A 85 -0.89 4.38 15.60
C LEU A 85 0.03 3.56 16.51
N GLY A 86 0.09 3.89 17.80
CA GLY A 86 1.01 3.28 18.76
C GLY A 86 2.46 3.42 18.28
N PHE A 87 3.21 2.32 18.25
CA PHE A 87 4.62 2.33 17.80
C PHE A 87 4.82 2.86 16.38
N ARG A 88 3.80 2.81 15.51
CA ARG A 88 3.90 3.32 14.13
C ARG A 88 4.01 4.83 14.09
N GLY A 89 3.51 5.53 15.11
CA GLY A 89 3.67 6.97 15.22
C GLY A 89 5.15 7.36 15.33
N GLU A 90 5.95 6.57 16.06
CA GLU A 90 7.39 6.75 16.13
C GLU A 90 8.06 6.49 14.78
N HIS A 91 7.63 5.45 14.06
CA HIS A 91 8.15 5.15 12.71
C HIS A 91 7.80 6.26 11.72
N LEU A 92 6.57 6.76 11.74
CA LEU A 92 6.12 7.85 10.88
C LEU A 92 6.93 9.13 11.13
N ARG A 93 7.12 9.49 12.41
CA ARG A 93 7.97 10.62 12.79
C ARG A 93 9.42 10.47 12.31
N ASP A 94 9.98 9.26 12.44
CA ASP A 94 11.34 8.97 11.99
C ASP A 94 11.49 9.01 10.47
N VAL A 95 10.50 8.49 9.73
CA VAL A 95 10.43 8.58 8.27
C VAL A 95 10.29 10.04 7.82
N ALA A 96 9.46 10.84 8.48
CA ALA A 96 9.33 12.26 8.17
C ALA A 96 10.67 13.01 8.31
N ARG A 97 11.46 12.70 9.35
CA ARG A 97 12.81 13.26 9.54
C ARG A 97 13.77 12.83 8.43
N GLN A 98 13.78 11.55 8.07
CA GLN A 98 14.59 11.04 6.96
C GLN A 98 14.24 11.74 5.63
N LEU A 99 12.96 12.00 5.38
CA LEU A 99 12.49 12.70 4.17
C LEU A 99 12.90 14.17 4.14
N ILE A 100 12.95 14.85 5.30
CA ILE A 100 13.46 16.23 5.39
C ILE A 100 14.97 16.27 5.16
N GLU A 101 15.72 15.36 5.79
CA GLU A 101 17.18 15.31 5.71
C GLU A 101 17.67 14.90 4.32
N ARG A 102 17.00 13.91 3.72
CA ARG A 102 17.36 13.35 2.43
C ARG A 102 16.10 13.11 1.59
N PRO A 103 15.51 14.18 1.01
CA PRO A 103 14.33 14.05 0.19
C PRO A 103 14.60 13.16 -1.03
N PRO A 104 13.72 12.19 -1.34
CA PRO A 104 13.83 11.39 -2.54
C PRO A 104 13.61 12.26 -3.79
N ASP A 105 14.37 11.98 -4.84
CA ASP A 105 14.11 12.54 -6.16
C ASP A 105 12.95 11.75 -6.80
N TRP A 106 11.72 12.19 -6.52
CA TRP A 106 10.51 11.50 -6.97
C TRP A 106 10.43 11.37 -8.50
N GLU A 107 10.84 12.40 -9.25
CA GLU A 107 10.80 12.38 -10.72
C GLU A 107 11.83 11.39 -11.31
N ARG A 108 13.02 11.31 -10.71
CA ARG A 108 13.98 10.26 -11.05
C ARG A 108 13.42 8.87 -10.74
N LEU A 109 12.74 8.69 -9.61
CA LEU A 109 12.15 7.40 -9.23
C LEU A 109 10.96 7.00 -10.13
N ARG A 110 10.20 7.96 -10.66
CA ARG A 110 9.18 7.71 -11.71
C ARG A 110 9.80 7.20 -13.01
N SER A 111 10.98 7.73 -13.35
CA SER A 111 11.67 7.42 -14.61
C SER A 111 12.60 6.21 -14.53
N ALA A 112 12.91 5.74 -13.32
CA ALA A 112 13.74 4.57 -13.06
C ALA A 112 13.01 3.27 -13.42
N THR A 113 13.70 2.14 -13.35
CA THR A 113 13.02 0.84 -13.34
C THR A 113 12.30 0.61 -12.01
N HIS A 114 11.26 -0.23 -12.00
CA HIS A 114 10.57 -0.65 -10.78
C HIS A 114 11.55 -1.18 -9.71
N ASP A 115 12.50 -2.03 -10.11
CA ASP A 115 13.52 -2.56 -9.21
C ASP A 115 14.37 -1.46 -8.57
N GLU A 116 14.88 -0.51 -9.36
CA GLU A 116 15.68 0.62 -8.84
C GLU A 116 14.88 1.51 -7.90
N ALA A 117 13.62 1.79 -8.24
CA ALA A 117 12.73 2.59 -7.40
C ALA A 117 12.44 1.87 -6.07
N ARG A 118 12.16 0.57 -6.13
CA ARG A 118 11.92 -0.27 -4.95
C ARG A 118 13.14 -0.30 -4.04
N GLU A 119 14.34 -0.58 -4.56
CA GLU A 119 15.55 -0.65 -3.73
C GLU A 119 15.88 0.71 -3.10
N ALA A 120 15.71 1.80 -3.85
CA ALA A 120 15.93 3.15 -3.31
C ALA A 120 15.00 3.45 -2.12
N LEU A 121 13.72 3.11 -2.23
CA LEU A 121 12.74 3.31 -1.14
C LEU A 121 12.97 2.34 0.01
N ALA A 122 13.21 1.05 -0.27
CA ALA A 122 13.43 0.03 0.74
C ALA A 122 14.75 0.19 1.51
N GLY A 123 15.66 1.05 1.03
CA GLY A 123 16.84 1.48 1.77
C GLY A 123 16.55 2.42 2.94
N MET A 124 15.35 3.02 3.00
CA MET A 124 14.93 3.88 4.10
C MET A 124 14.52 3.04 5.32
N ARG A 125 14.89 3.50 6.52
CA ARG A 125 14.50 2.81 7.75
C ARG A 125 12.97 2.82 7.86
N TRP A 126 12.42 1.65 8.22
CA TRP A 126 10.98 1.36 8.32
C TRP A 126 10.24 1.14 7.00
N VAL A 127 10.91 1.31 5.86
CA VAL A 127 10.32 1.04 4.54
C VAL A 127 10.75 -0.35 4.10
N GLY A 128 9.85 -1.33 4.25
CA GLY A 128 10.05 -2.67 3.70
C GLY A 128 9.62 -2.77 2.23
N LEU A 129 9.95 -3.90 1.58
CA LEU A 129 9.62 -4.16 0.15
C LEU A 129 8.15 -3.88 -0.17
N LYS A 130 7.22 -4.33 0.69
CA LYS A 130 5.78 -4.09 0.51
C LYS A 130 5.44 -2.60 0.47
N ILE A 131 6.01 -1.80 1.38
CA ILE A 131 5.72 -0.36 1.45
C ILE A 131 6.34 0.34 0.24
N ALA A 132 7.58 -0.02 -0.13
CA ALA A 132 8.24 0.47 -1.33
C ALA A 132 7.40 0.19 -2.58
N ASP A 133 6.89 -1.04 -2.76
CA ASP A 133 6.04 -1.38 -3.89
C ASP A 133 4.69 -0.67 -3.87
N CYS A 134 4.09 -0.44 -2.69
CA CYS A 134 2.89 0.39 -2.60
C CYS A 134 3.15 1.81 -3.13
N VAL A 135 4.28 2.43 -2.79
CA VAL A 135 4.63 3.76 -3.32
C VAL A 135 4.92 3.69 -4.82
N CYS A 136 5.61 2.64 -5.29
CA CYS A 136 5.88 2.44 -6.71
C CYS A 136 4.59 2.37 -7.54
N LEU A 137 3.62 1.57 -7.10
CA LEU A 137 2.35 1.37 -7.80
C LEU A 137 1.41 2.58 -7.67
N PHE A 138 1.20 3.09 -6.45
CA PHE A 138 0.13 4.05 -6.17
C PHE A 138 0.55 5.52 -6.26
N ALA A 139 1.84 5.80 -6.45
CA ALA A 139 2.33 7.17 -6.56
C ALA A 139 3.32 7.37 -7.70
N LEU A 140 4.20 6.41 -8.00
CA LEU A 140 5.28 6.59 -8.99
C LEU A 140 4.93 6.11 -10.40
N GLY A 141 3.85 5.35 -10.59
CA GLY A 141 3.39 4.90 -11.90
C GLY A 141 4.09 3.63 -12.42
N HIS A 142 4.69 2.84 -11.52
CA HIS A 142 5.22 1.51 -11.86
C HIS A 142 4.08 0.50 -11.90
N ASP A 143 3.42 0.40 -13.06
CA ASP A 143 2.26 -0.49 -13.29
C ASP A 143 2.55 -1.99 -13.09
N ASP A 144 3.83 -2.35 -13.09
CA ASP A 144 4.37 -3.68 -12.83
C ASP A 144 4.72 -3.93 -11.36
N ALA A 145 4.69 -2.93 -10.50
CA ALA A 145 5.00 -3.09 -9.08
C ALA A 145 3.92 -3.92 -8.35
N VAL A 146 4.35 -4.94 -7.60
CA VAL A 146 3.44 -5.88 -6.92
C VAL A 146 3.58 -5.80 -5.40
N PRO A 147 2.80 -4.97 -4.71
CA PRO A 147 2.79 -4.95 -3.25
C PRO A 147 2.28 -6.28 -2.66
N ILE A 148 3.18 -7.04 -2.01
CA ILE A 148 2.82 -8.35 -1.45
C ILE A 148 2.61 -8.25 0.07
N ASP A 149 1.34 -8.15 0.47
CA ASP A 149 0.91 -8.29 1.86
C ASP A 149 0.51 -9.75 2.20
N THR A 150 -0.12 -9.96 3.35
CA THR A 150 -0.59 -11.30 3.76
C THR A 150 -1.71 -11.85 2.87
N HIS A 151 -2.56 -10.98 2.31
CA HIS A 151 -3.65 -11.38 1.40
C HIS A 151 -3.11 -11.77 0.03
N VAL A 152 -2.22 -10.95 -0.54
CA VAL A 152 -1.54 -11.21 -1.81
C VAL A 152 -0.62 -12.43 -1.68
N TRP A 153 0.10 -12.58 -0.57
CA TRP A 153 0.89 -13.80 -0.29
C TRP A 153 0.03 -15.06 -0.35
N ALA A 154 -1.14 -15.03 0.28
CA ALA A 154 -2.04 -16.17 0.27
C ALA A 154 -2.71 -16.37 -1.11
N LEU A 155 -2.83 -15.36 -1.96
CA LEU A 155 -3.25 -15.50 -3.36
C LEU A 155 -2.14 -16.13 -4.20
N ALA A 156 -0.91 -15.63 -4.06
CA ALA A 156 0.26 -16.12 -4.76
C ALA A 156 0.45 -17.62 -4.53
N LYS A 157 0.36 -18.10 -3.26
CA LYS A 157 0.42 -19.54 -2.95
C LYS A 157 -0.65 -20.39 -3.63
N ARG A 158 -1.82 -19.80 -3.96
CA ARG A 158 -2.90 -20.50 -4.66
C ARG A 158 -2.67 -20.50 -6.17
N ILE A 159 -2.27 -19.36 -6.73
CA ILE A 159 -2.09 -19.15 -8.18
C ILE A 159 -0.82 -19.83 -8.68
N PHE A 160 0.26 -19.78 -7.89
CA PHE A 160 1.60 -20.29 -8.20
C PHE A 160 1.99 -21.44 -7.26
N ARG A 161 1.05 -22.37 -7.06
CA ARG A 161 1.21 -23.48 -6.11
C ARG A 161 2.37 -24.41 -6.48
N SER A 162 2.67 -24.55 -7.77
CA SER A 162 3.78 -25.38 -8.28
C SER A 162 5.15 -24.76 -7.99
N GLU A 163 5.23 -23.44 -7.96
CA GLU A 163 6.47 -22.66 -7.90
C GLU A 163 6.79 -22.27 -6.45
N ILE A 164 5.78 -22.00 -5.63
CA ILE A 164 5.93 -21.53 -4.25
C ILE A 164 5.82 -22.70 -3.27
N ARG A 165 6.98 -23.21 -2.81
CA ARG A 165 7.06 -24.34 -1.87
C ARG A 165 7.27 -23.95 -0.41
N THR A 166 7.58 -22.68 -0.14
CA THR A 166 7.86 -22.15 1.20
C THR A 166 6.60 -21.76 1.97
N ARG A 167 6.70 -21.76 3.32
CA ARG A 167 5.61 -21.34 4.22
C ARG A 167 5.75 -19.89 4.71
N SER A 168 6.91 -19.28 4.49
CA SER A 168 7.25 -17.96 5.04
C SER A 168 7.48 -16.94 3.94
N LEU A 169 6.97 -15.72 4.17
CA LEU A 169 7.20 -14.56 3.30
C LEU A 169 8.52 -13.87 3.71
N THR A 170 9.64 -14.40 3.23
CA THR A 170 10.96 -13.79 3.37
C THR A 170 11.23 -12.81 2.22
N PRO A 171 12.27 -11.96 2.27
CA PRO A 171 12.64 -11.12 1.13
C PRO A 171 12.90 -11.92 -0.16
N ALA A 172 13.47 -13.12 -0.06
CA ALA A 172 13.67 -14.00 -1.21
C ALA A 172 12.35 -14.52 -1.77
N THR A 173 11.42 -14.95 -0.89
CA THR A 173 10.07 -15.35 -1.31
C THR A 173 9.31 -14.18 -1.93
N TYR A 174 9.47 -12.96 -1.39
CA TYR A 174 8.85 -11.75 -1.90
C TYR A 174 9.27 -11.50 -3.36
N ARG A 175 10.58 -11.47 -3.63
CA ARG A 175 11.14 -11.29 -4.99
C ARG A 175 10.76 -12.43 -5.95
N LEU A 176 10.58 -13.66 -5.43
CA LEU A 176 10.06 -14.77 -6.24
C LEU A 176 8.61 -14.50 -6.68
N ILE A 177 7.74 -14.10 -5.76
CA ILE A 177 6.33 -13.80 -6.09
C ILE A 177 6.25 -12.64 -7.08
N ASP A 178 6.99 -11.57 -6.83
CA ASP A 178 7.12 -10.41 -7.72
C ASP A 178 7.44 -10.85 -9.15
N ARG A 179 8.51 -11.63 -9.32
CA ARG A 179 8.89 -12.22 -10.63
C ARG A 179 7.78 -13.07 -11.25
N LEU A 180 7.12 -13.93 -10.48
CA LEU A 180 6.05 -14.79 -10.98
C LEU A 180 4.84 -13.98 -11.48
N PHE A 181 4.52 -12.88 -10.81
CA PHE A 181 3.50 -11.94 -11.29
C PHE A 181 3.97 -11.24 -12.57
N SER A 182 5.21 -10.75 -12.63
CA SER A 182 5.76 -10.09 -13.82
C SER A 182 5.85 -11.03 -15.02
N GLU A 183 6.27 -12.28 -14.84
CA GLU A 183 6.29 -13.31 -15.90
C GLU A 183 4.89 -13.61 -16.43
N ARG A 184 3.87 -13.58 -15.57
CA ARG A 184 2.49 -13.93 -15.93
C ARG A 184 1.68 -12.79 -16.51
N TYR A 185 1.86 -11.58 -15.99
CA TYR A 185 1.02 -10.41 -16.30
C TYR A 185 1.80 -9.28 -16.99
N GLY A 186 3.13 -9.40 -17.11
CA GLY A 186 3.99 -8.41 -17.75
C GLY A 186 3.91 -7.05 -17.05
N ARG A 187 3.92 -5.98 -17.84
CA ARG A 187 3.81 -4.58 -17.37
C ARG A 187 2.54 -4.25 -16.58
N TRP A 188 1.56 -5.15 -16.54
CA TRP A 188 0.29 -4.95 -15.83
C TRP A 188 0.22 -5.76 -14.54
N ALA A 189 1.36 -6.24 -14.02
CA ALA A 189 1.40 -7.09 -12.85
C ALA A 189 0.79 -6.45 -11.59
N GLY A 190 1.08 -5.17 -11.33
CA GLY A 190 0.48 -4.43 -10.21
C GLY A 190 -1.02 -4.27 -10.37
N TRP A 191 -1.47 -3.93 -11.58
CA TRP A 191 -2.91 -3.87 -11.89
C TRP A 191 -3.60 -5.22 -11.67
N ALA A 192 -3.05 -6.31 -12.20
CA ALA A 192 -3.60 -7.64 -12.01
C ALA A 192 -3.66 -8.03 -10.52
N GLN A 193 -2.63 -7.68 -9.75
CA GLN A 193 -2.62 -7.90 -8.31
C GLN A 193 -3.75 -7.14 -7.60
N GLU A 194 -4.03 -5.88 -7.97
CA GLU A 194 -5.13 -5.11 -7.37
C GLU A 194 -6.50 -5.72 -7.63
N TYR A 195 -6.76 -6.17 -8.86
CA TYR A 195 -7.99 -6.90 -9.18
C TYR A 195 -8.14 -8.20 -8.37
N LEU A 196 -7.06 -8.97 -8.24
CA LEU A 196 -7.05 -10.22 -7.47
C LEU A 196 -7.21 -9.96 -5.97
N TYR A 197 -6.57 -8.92 -5.44
CA TYR A 197 -6.68 -8.49 -4.05
C TYR A 197 -8.10 -8.04 -3.72
N HIS A 198 -8.70 -7.20 -4.56
CA HIS A 198 -10.06 -6.72 -4.38
C HIS A 198 -11.08 -7.87 -4.35
N TRP A 199 -11.00 -8.79 -5.32
CA TRP A 199 -11.86 -9.97 -5.36
C TRP A 199 -11.72 -10.85 -4.10
N ARG A 200 -10.50 -11.05 -3.60
CA ARG A 200 -10.27 -11.79 -2.36
C ARG A 200 -10.94 -11.12 -1.15
N ARG A 201 -10.78 -9.81 -1.01
CA ARG A 201 -11.39 -9.04 0.08
C ARG A 201 -12.91 -9.17 0.08
N GLN A 202 -13.53 -9.09 -1.09
CA GLN A 202 -14.99 -9.27 -1.22
C GLN A 202 -15.43 -10.70 -0.88
N THR A 203 -14.76 -11.71 -1.42
CA THR A 203 -15.13 -13.12 -1.19
C THR A 203 -14.99 -13.54 0.27
N MET A 204 -13.96 -13.07 0.98
CA MET A 204 -13.83 -13.31 2.42
C MET A 204 -14.94 -12.61 3.21
N ALA A 205 -15.25 -11.35 2.88
CA ALA A 205 -16.32 -10.62 3.56
C ALA A 205 -17.71 -11.26 3.32
N SER A 206 -17.95 -11.86 2.16
CA SER A 206 -19.17 -12.63 1.87
C SER A 206 -19.23 -13.95 2.65
N ALA A 207 -18.10 -14.67 2.76
CA ALA A 207 -18.02 -15.91 3.54
C ALA A 207 -18.21 -15.67 5.04
N GLU A 208 -17.67 -14.57 5.59
CA GLU A 208 -17.85 -14.17 7.00
C GLU A 208 -19.31 -13.77 7.31
N ARG A 209 -20.04 -13.27 6.31
CA ARG A 209 -21.48 -12.95 6.42
C ARG A 209 -22.40 -14.16 6.19
N GLY A 210 -21.87 -15.38 6.07
CA GLY A 210 -22.65 -16.59 5.83
C GLY A 210 -23.26 -16.68 4.42
N GLY A 211 -22.86 -15.79 3.51
CA GLY A 211 -23.26 -15.86 2.11
C GLY A 211 -22.48 -16.98 1.41
N GLN A 212 -23.19 -17.92 0.80
CA GLN A 212 -22.54 -18.85 -0.13
C GLN A 212 -21.78 -18.05 -1.19
N PRO A 213 -20.57 -18.48 -1.59
CA PRO A 213 -19.94 -17.89 -2.76
C PRO A 213 -20.91 -18.06 -3.92
N SER A 214 -21.29 -16.96 -4.56
CA SER A 214 -22.00 -17.00 -5.84
C SER A 214 -21.06 -17.60 -6.88
N GLY A 215 -21.05 -18.93 -6.93
CA GLY A 215 -20.54 -19.75 -8.01
C GLY A 215 -21.49 -19.73 -9.20
N PRO A 216 -21.02 -20.25 -10.34
CA PRO A 216 -21.03 -21.70 -10.54
C PRO A 216 -19.72 -22.41 -10.20
#